data_AF-A0A6C0KI77-F1
#
_entry.id   AF-A0A6C0KI77-F1
#
_cell.length_a   1.000
_cell.length_b   1.000
_cell.length_c   1.000
_cell.angle_alpha   90.00
_cell.angle_beta   90.00
_cell.angle_gamma   90.00
#
_symmetry.space_group_name_H-M   'P 1'
#
loop_
_entity.id
_entity.type
_entity.pdbx_description
1 polymer ?
#
loop_
_entity_poly.entity_id
_entity_poly.type
_entity_poly.pdbx_seq_one_letter_code
_entity_poly.pdbx_strand_id
1 'polypeptide(L)'
;MPKTEIDYSNTIIYKITCKDINIKDVYVGHTTNFVQRKHAHKQSCINIKSLNYKCKLYEVIRNNGGWNNWIMEIVGFFNCKDHYEARKKEQEYFELLHATLNSIEPMPKPKQKIEKHPPSEKKIIEKRPPSEKKIYYCEVCKVKLQNLKCMEIHNQRKKHIQNQKQILEQNNVINKNNNINIDNNKSHKYHCKTCDYSTSRLNDYIKHNSTAKHQNAMKTGNLELNGIENFTARKIMYECIHCDYNTSHKGDFTKHNSSIKHMKKSQQMEANEQQHKCNICDKEFNTQSGLWKHRKKCSTVHTNISDDQNICKVIADEENKVSITNNIPIGVIMEVIKQSKELQNVLIEQNKELQNKLLEQNAEHHKQLIELAKKPSMVNSNITNNNNNNQFNLNFFLNETCKNAMNIQDFIQSIKLTTHDFETTGRIGFVDGISRIFINELKRLEVERRPLHCTDVKRETVYVKDNDTWEKENQEKKKLKWAINSIAQLNLNQVQQWQQEYPECAENNTKANTKFNEMAMVALGGFGDEQESKFREKIMKNVLKEIVVSKDM
;
A
#
# COMPACT_ATOMS: atom_id res chain seq x y z
N MET A 1 1.53 0.89 -6.57
CA MET A 1 2.22 2.16 -6.26
C MET A 1 3.30 2.38 -7.31
N PRO A 2 3.67 3.63 -7.65
CA PRO A 2 4.75 3.89 -8.60
C PRO A 2 6.04 3.22 -8.11
N LYS A 3 6.83 2.66 -9.03
CA LYS A 3 8.06 1.90 -8.75
C LYS A 3 9.27 2.80 -8.42
N THR A 4 9.08 4.12 -8.34
CA THR A 4 10.11 5.14 -8.12
C THR A 4 9.62 6.13 -7.07
N GLU A 5 10.50 6.49 -6.14
CA GLU A 5 10.27 7.56 -5.16
C GLU A 5 10.04 8.88 -5.93
N ILE A 6 8.90 9.53 -5.67
CA ILE A 6 8.52 10.78 -6.35
C ILE A 6 9.05 11.92 -5.49
N ASP A 7 9.91 12.76 -6.08
CA ASP A 7 10.37 14.00 -5.45
C ASP A 7 9.27 15.08 -5.48
N TYR A 8 8.81 15.49 -4.30
CA TYR A 8 7.77 16.51 -4.10
C TYR A 8 8.32 17.93 -3.88
N SER A 9 9.64 18.13 -3.95
CA SER A 9 10.26 19.45 -3.80
C SER A 9 9.83 20.46 -4.89
N ASN A 10 9.39 19.95 -6.04
CA ASN A 10 8.78 20.73 -7.13
C ASN A 10 7.26 20.45 -7.23
N THR A 11 6.55 20.52 -6.11
CA THR A 11 5.10 20.31 -6.09
C THR A 11 4.38 21.49 -6.75
N ILE A 12 3.57 21.18 -7.76
CA ILE A 12 2.74 22.10 -8.51
C ILE A 12 1.29 21.83 -8.12
N ILE A 13 0.60 22.83 -7.58
CA ILE A 13 -0.86 22.80 -7.47
C ILE A 13 -1.45 23.39 -8.75
N TYR A 14 -2.43 22.70 -9.31
CA TYR A 14 -3.10 23.11 -10.53
C TYR A 14 -4.62 23.05 -10.37
N LYS A 15 -5.32 23.83 -11.18
CA LYS A 15 -6.77 23.75 -11.33
C LYS A 15 -7.16 23.35 -12.75
N ILE A 16 -8.35 22.76 -12.90
CA ILE A 16 -8.99 22.52 -14.19
C ILE A 16 -10.36 23.19 -14.19
N THR A 17 -10.62 24.05 -15.17
CA THR A 17 -11.86 24.84 -15.32
C THR A 17 -12.35 24.83 -16.76
N CYS A 18 -13.64 25.07 -16.95
CA CYS A 18 -14.21 25.21 -18.29
C CYS A 18 -13.90 26.59 -18.89
N LYS A 19 -13.83 26.68 -20.22
CA LYS A 19 -13.74 27.97 -20.95
C LYS A 19 -15.08 28.71 -20.96
N ASP A 20 -16.18 27.98 -20.85
CA ASP A 20 -17.51 28.57 -20.73
C ASP A 20 -17.69 29.19 -19.33
N ILE A 21 -17.98 30.48 -19.30
CA ILE A 21 -18.12 31.28 -18.08
C ILE A 21 -19.32 30.84 -17.21
N ASN A 22 -20.29 30.14 -17.81
CA ASN A 22 -21.45 29.62 -17.10
C ASN A 22 -21.12 28.36 -16.27
N ILE A 23 -20.03 27.67 -16.61
CA ILE A 23 -19.61 26.45 -15.92
C ILE A 23 -18.55 26.83 -14.88
N LYS A 24 -19.02 27.03 -13.64
CA LYS A 24 -18.18 27.42 -12.50
C LYS A 24 -17.50 26.24 -11.79
N ASP A 25 -17.61 25.04 -12.36
CA ASP A 25 -17.03 23.85 -11.77
C ASP A 25 -15.49 23.88 -11.82
N VAL A 26 -14.87 23.54 -10.69
CA VAL A 26 -13.42 23.57 -10.51
C VAL A 26 -12.93 22.23 -10.00
N TYR A 27 -11.85 21.72 -10.59
CA TYR A 27 -11.05 20.63 -10.04
C TYR A 27 -9.71 21.16 -9.56
N VAL A 28 -9.22 20.66 -8.43
CA VAL A 28 -7.88 20.98 -7.91
C VAL A 28 -7.08 19.69 -7.77
N GLY A 29 -5.79 19.73 -8.11
CA GLY A 29 -4.89 18.60 -7.92
C GLY A 29 -3.45 19.05 -7.72
N HIS A 30 -2.59 18.12 -7.29
CA HIS A 30 -1.15 18.34 -7.21
C HIS A 30 -0.39 17.41 -8.16
N THR A 31 0.79 17.83 -8.60
CA THR A 31 1.72 17.01 -9.38
C THR A 31 3.14 17.54 -9.27
N THR A 32 4.13 16.72 -9.59
CA THR A 32 5.55 17.12 -9.68
C THR A 32 6.00 17.28 -11.13
N ASN A 33 5.14 16.92 -12.10
CA ASN A 33 5.36 17.12 -13.53
C ASN A 33 4.05 17.53 -14.22
N PHE A 34 3.89 18.83 -14.46
CA PHE A 34 2.66 19.41 -15.00
C PHE A 34 2.33 18.91 -16.42
N VAL A 35 3.32 18.81 -17.31
CA VAL A 35 3.14 18.39 -18.70
C VAL A 35 2.67 16.94 -18.77
N GLN A 36 3.34 16.06 -18.03
CA GLN A 36 2.97 14.64 -17.97
C GLN A 36 1.57 14.46 -17.36
N ARG A 37 1.25 15.20 -16.30
CA ARG A 37 -0.07 15.12 -15.65
C ARG A 37 -1.19 15.62 -16.57
N LYS A 38 -0.97 16.70 -17.30
CA LYS A 38 -1.91 17.24 -18.30
C LYS A 38 -2.19 16.22 -19.40
N HIS A 39 -1.15 15.55 -19.90
CA HIS A 39 -1.31 14.46 -20.86
C HIS A 39 -2.11 13.29 -20.28
N ALA A 40 -1.80 12.87 -19.05
CA ALA A 40 -2.51 11.78 -18.38
C ALA A 40 -4.01 12.05 -18.18
N HIS A 41 -4.39 13.28 -17.83
CA HIS A 41 -5.79 13.69 -17.74
C HIS A 41 -6.48 13.64 -19.11
N LYS A 42 -5.86 14.20 -20.16
CA LYS A 42 -6.40 14.17 -21.53
C LYS A 42 -6.65 12.73 -21.99
N GLN A 43 -5.69 11.83 -21.79
CA GLN A 43 -5.82 10.41 -22.18
C GLN A 43 -6.90 9.69 -21.36
N SER A 44 -6.94 9.91 -20.05
CA SER A 44 -7.94 9.27 -19.17
C SER A 44 -9.37 9.75 -19.46
N CYS A 45 -9.52 10.97 -19.98
CA CYS A 45 -10.81 11.51 -20.39
C CYS A 45 -11.37 10.83 -21.65
N ILE A 46 -10.50 10.37 -22.56
CA ILE A 46 -10.88 9.83 -23.88
C ILE A 46 -10.90 8.30 -23.89
N ASN A 47 -9.99 7.65 -23.14
CA ASN A 47 -9.84 6.21 -23.17
C ASN A 47 -10.90 5.50 -22.30
N ILE A 48 -11.91 4.92 -22.95
CA ILE A 48 -13.02 4.17 -22.32
C ILE A 48 -12.53 3.00 -21.45
N LYS A 49 -11.36 2.42 -21.75
CA LYS A 49 -10.77 1.30 -20.99
C LYS A 49 -10.05 1.75 -19.71
N SER A 50 -9.84 3.05 -19.50
CA SER A 50 -9.18 3.56 -18.29
C SER A 50 -10.05 3.32 -17.06
N LEU A 51 -9.44 2.84 -15.97
CA LEU A 51 -10.12 2.65 -14.67
C LEU A 51 -10.80 3.93 -14.17
N ASN A 52 -10.21 5.09 -14.48
CA ASN A 52 -10.70 6.39 -14.05
C ASN A 52 -11.67 7.03 -15.05
N TYR A 53 -11.97 6.40 -16.19
CA TYR A 53 -12.80 7.00 -17.26
C TYR A 53 -14.16 7.50 -16.74
N LYS A 54 -14.74 6.79 -15.76
CA LYS A 54 -16.05 7.09 -15.15
C LYS A 54 -15.99 8.04 -13.95
N CYS A 55 -14.87 8.69 -13.66
CA CYS A 55 -14.82 9.63 -12.52
C CYS A 55 -15.56 10.94 -12.85
N LYS A 56 -16.07 11.61 -11.81
CA LYS A 56 -16.88 12.85 -11.90
C LYS A 56 -16.23 13.90 -12.80
N LEU A 57 -14.93 14.15 -12.62
CA LEU A 57 -14.16 15.10 -13.41
C LEU A 57 -14.28 14.84 -14.92
N TYR A 58 -14.00 13.62 -15.38
CA TYR A 58 -13.97 13.34 -16.82
C TYR A 58 -15.37 13.23 -17.43
N GLU A 59 -16.36 12.80 -16.66
CA GLU A 59 -17.76 12.84 -17.08
C GLU A 59 -18.23 14.27 -17.34
N VAL A 60 -17.97 15.18 -16.40
CA VAL A 60 -18.31 16.61 -16.56
C VAL A 60 -17.54 17.23 -17.73
N ILE A 61 -16.25 16.92 -17.90
CA ILE A 61 -15.47 17.42 -19.04
C ILE A 61 -16.09 16.99 -20.37
N ARG A 62 -16.44 15.70 -20.52
CA ARG A 62 -17.03 15.18 -21.78
C ARG A 62 -18.40 15.77 -22.05
N ASN A 63 -19.23 15.92 -21.03
CA ASN A 63 -20.58 16.47 -21.19
C ASN A 63 -20.57 17.97 -21.54
N ASN A 64 -19.46 18.67 -21.30
CA ASN A 64 -19.32 20.11 -21.51
C ASN A 64 -18.23 20.46 -22.55
N GLY A 65 -18.31 19.85 -23.74
CA GLY A 65 -17.46 20.19 -24.89
C GLY A 65 -16.11 19.46 -24.95
N GLY A 66 -15.88 18.48 -24.06
CA GLY A 66 -14.66 17.67 -24.05
C GLY A 66 -13.40 18.45 -23.67
N TRP A 67 -12.25 17.78 -23.65
CA TRP A 67 -10.99 18.35 -23.15
C TRP A 67 -10.58 19.68 -23.80
N ASN A 68 -10.93 19.91 -25.07
CA ASN A 68 -10.60 21.14 -25.78
C ASN A 68 -11.32 22.38 -25.23
N ASN A 69 -12.46 22.18 -24.56
CA ASN A 69 -13.24 23.23 -23.91
C ASN A 69 -12.83 23.49 -22.45
N TRP A 70 -11.79 22.79 -21.96
CA TRP A 70 -11.31 22.92 -20.58
C TRP A 70 -9.85 23.35 -20.56
N ILE A 71 -9.49 24.13 -19.53
CA ILE A 71 -8.14 24.64 -19.32
C ILE A 71 -7.61 24.04 -18.03
N MET A 72 -6.36 23.56 -18.07
CA MET A 72 -5.58 23.16 -16.90
C MET A 72 -4.47 24.19 -16.70
N GLU A 73 -4.45 24.82 -15.53
CA GLU A 73 -3.57 25.95 -15.19
C GLU A 73 -2.88 25.73 -13.85
N ILE A 74 -1.65 26.23 -13.72
CA ILE A 74 -0.90 26.20 -12.46
C ILE A 74 -1.41 27.31 -11.55
N VAL A 75 -1.68 27.00 -10.28
CA VAL A 75 -2.12 27.97 -9.27
C VAL A 75 -1.10 28.20 -8.16
N GLY A 76 -0.06 27.37 -8.07
CA GLY A 76 1.05 27.60 -7.15
C GLY A 76 2.16 26.56 -7.27
N PHE A 77 3.36 26.98 -6.86
CA PHE A 77 4.55 26.14 -6.73
C PHE A 77 4.94 26.04 -5.26
N PHE A 78 5.22 24.83 -4.79
CA PHE A 78 5.52 24.55 -3.40
C PHE A 78 6.66 23.56 -3.28
N ASN A 79 7.55 23.84 -2.34
CA ASN A 79 8.56 22.88 -1.90
C ASN A 79 7.97 22.03 -0.78
N CYS A 80 7.41 20.87 -1.16
CA CYS A 80 6.81 19.93 -0.22
C CYS A 80 7.80 18.80 0.07
N LYS A 81 7.93 18.43 1.34
CA LYS A 81 8.86 17.36 1.75
C LYS A 81 8.40 15.97 1.31
N ASP A 82 7.09 15.77 1.23
CA ASP A 82 6.48 14.49 0.91
C ASP A 82 5.08 14.65 0.28
N HIS A 83 4.48 13.52 -0.09
CA HIS A 83 3.11 13.48 -0.61
C HIS A 83 2.08 14.02 0.38
N TYR A 84 2.31 13.93 1.70
CA TYR A 84 1.38 14.41 2.72
C TYR A 84 1.35 15.94 2.79
N GLU A 85 2.50 16.61 2.78
CA GLU A 85 2.58 18.07 2.67
C GLU A 85 1.98 18.55 1.34
N ALA A 86 2.22 17.84 0.23
CA ALA A 86 1.60 18.13 -1.06
C ALA A 86 0.06 17.99 -1.00
N ARG A 87 -0.47 16.97 -0.32
CA ARG A 87 -1.91 16.79 -0.08
C ARG A 87 -2.51 17.86 0.82
N LYS A 88 -1.76 18.34 1.82
CA LYS A 88 -2.19 19.46 2.67
C LYS A 88 -2.29 20.75 1.84
N LYS A 89 -1.33 21.01 0.96
CA LYS A 89 -1.41 22.13 0.00
C LYS A 89 -2.55 21.97 -1.00
N GLU A 90 -2.78 20.76 -1.51
CA GLU A 90 -3.94 20.46 -2.35
C GLU A 90 -5.26 20.75 -1.59
N GLN A 91 -5.35 20.42 -0.30
CA GLN A 91 -6.51 20.71 0.55
C GLN A 91 -6.73 22.22 0.74
N GLU A 92 -5.67 22.97 1.04
CA GLU A 92 -5.75 24.44 1.20
C GLU A 92 -6.33 25.10 -0.07
N TYR A 93 -5.89 24.66 -1.25
CA TYR A 93 -6.39 25.17 -2.53
C TYR A 93 -7.76 24.61 -2.93
N PHE A 94 -8.07 23.38 -2.53
CA PHE A 94 -9.39 22.78 -2.71
C PHE A 94 -10.46 23.63 -2.00
N GLU A 95 -10.19 24.07 -0.77
CA GLU A 95 -11.06 24.97 0.00
C GLU A 95 -11.07 26.39 -0.57
N LEU A 96 -9.89 26.98 -0.82
CA LEU A 96 -9.74 28.35 -1.32
C LEU A 96 -10.44 28.58 -2.66
N LEU A 97 -10.39 27.60 -3.56
CA LEU A 97 -10.98 27.68 -4.90
C LEU A 97 -12.39 27.08 -4.97
N HIS A 98 -12.96 26.66 -3.84
CA HIS A 98 -14.28 26.03 -3.76
C HIS A 98 -14.46 24.89 -4.78
N ALA A 99 -13.50 23.96 -4.83
CA ALA A 99 -13.46 22.94 -5.86
C ALA A 99 -14.64 21.96 -5.76
N THR A 100 -15.34 21.75 -6.88
CA THR A 100 -16.58 20.97 -6.96
C THR A 100 -16.40 19.59 -7.61
N LEU A 101 -15.33 19.39 -8.38
CA LEU A 101 -15.16 18.22 -9.25
C LEU A 101 -14.29 17.10 -8.66
N ASN A 102 -13.61 17.34 -7.53
CA ASN A 102 -12.86 16.29 -6.84
C ASN A 102 -13.85 15.25 -6.28
N SER A 103 -13.72 13.98 -6.70
CA SER A 103 -14.59 12.89 -6.21
C SER A 103 -14.38 12.58 -4.72
N ILE A 104 -13.21 12.89 -4.20
CA ILE A 104 -12.84 12.73 -2.80
C ILE A 104 -12.03 13.97 -2.44
N GLU A 105 -12.35 14.57 -1.29
CA GLU A 105 -11.56 15.66 -0.71
C GLU A 105 -10.09 15.24 -0.54
N PRO A 106 -9.09 16.10 -0.82
CA PRO A 106 -7.68 15.74 -0.70
C PRO A 106 -7.29 15.22 0.69
N MET A 107 -7.87 15.80 1.74
CA MET A 107 -7.70 15.40 3.14
C MET A 107 -9.07 15.15 3.78
N PRO A 108 -9.74 14.04 3.45
CA PRO A 108 -11.10 13.79 3.89
C PRO A 108 -11.12 13.60 5.41
N LYS A 109 -11.97 14.38 6.11
CA LYS A 109 -12.13 14.25 7.57
C LYS A 109 -12.61 12.83 7.91
N PRO A 110 -12.07 12.18 8.96
CA PRO A 110 -12.55 10.88 9.42
C PRO A 110 -14.06 10.96 9.69
N LYS A 111 -14.85 10.01 9.15
CA LYS A 111 -16.31 9.97 9.35
C LYS A 111 -16.63 10.03 10.85
N GLN A 112 -17.33 11.08 11.28
CA GLN A 112 -17.84 11.19 12.64
C GLN A 112 -18.76 10.00 12.92
N LYS A 113 -18.46 9.25 13.98
CA LYS A 113 -19.42 8.28 14.53
C LYS A 113 -20.54 9.09 15.17
N ILE A 114 -21.77 8.91 14.70
CA ILE A 114 -22.96 9.39 15.40
C ILE A 114 -23.08 8.54 16.68
N GLU A 115 -22.66 9.10 17.81
CA GLU A 115 -22.89 8.54 19.12
C GLU A 115 -24.30 8.90 19.60
N LYS A 116 -25.02 7.90 20.10
CA LYS A 116 -26.27 8.09 20.84
C LYS A 116 -25.91 8.70 22.22
N HIS A 117 -26.50 9.84 22.60
CA HIS A 117 -26.45 10.43 23.95
C HIS A 117 -26.89 9.43 25.05
N PRO A 118 -26.64 9.62 26.39
CA PRO A 118 -26.44 10.88 27.18
C PRO A 118 -25.38 10.75 28.34
N PRO A 119 -25.42 11.52 29.46
CA PRO A 119 -24.99 12.92 29.66
C PRO A 119 -23.72 13.11 30.56
N SER A 120 -23.16 14.32 30.47
CA SER A 120 -22.32 15.07 31.43
C SER A 120 -20.90 14.60 31.83
N GLU A 121 -19.96 15.46 31.41
CA GLU A 121 -18.75 15.98 32.08
C GLU A 121 -17.43 15.17 32.20
N LYS A 122 -16.48 15.62 31.34
CA LYS A 122 -15.06 15.99 31.57
C LYS A 122 -13.98 14.92 31.85
N LYS A 123 -13.12 14.83 30.82
CA LYS A 123 -11.63 14.86 30.80
C LYS A 123 -10.83 13.62 31.25
N ILE A 124 -10.24 12.95 30.25
CA ILE A 124 -8.79 12.72 29.97
C ILE A 124 -8.70 11.45 29.10
N ILE A 125 -8.18 11.53 27.86
CA ILE A 125 -7.89 10.35 27.02
C ILE A 125 -6.39 10.27 26.76
N GLU A 126 -5.76 9.31 27.43
CA GLU A 126 -4.53 8.64 26.98
C GLU A 126 -4.83 7.67 25.81
N LYS A 127 -3.83 7.48 24.95
CA LYS A 127 -3.82 6.73 23.68
C LYS A 127 -4.27 5.26 23.81
N ARG A 128 -4.96 4.71 22.79
CA ARG A 128 -5.04 3.24 22.52
C ARG A 128 -5.57 2.89 21.09
N PRO A 129 -5.52 1.61 20.60
CA PRO A 129 -4.77 1.16 19.41
C PRO A 129 -5.71 0.57 18.30
N PRO A 130 -5.24 -0.18 17.25
CA PRO A 130 -5.95 -0.33 15.96
C PRO A 130 -7.13 -1.34 15.95
N SER A 131 -8.11 -1.08 15.08
CA SER A 131 -9.47 -1.66 15.04
C SER A 131 -9.62 -3.09 14.50
N GLU A 132 -10.43 -3.92 15.16
CA GLU A 132 -10.88 -5.26 14.72
C GLU A 132 -12.09 -5.23 13.75
N LYS A 133 -12.16 -6.19 12.81
CA LYS A 133 -13.25 -6.37 11.83
C LYS A 133 -14.48 -7.02 12.46
N LYS A 134 -15.68 -6.43 12.30
CA LYS A 134 -16.96 -6.92 12.85
C LYS A 134 -17.55 -8.07 12.01
N ILE A 135 -17.89 -9.19 12.63
CA ILE A 135 -18.52 -10.39 12.01
C ILE A 135 -19.99 -10.47 12.46
N TYR A 136 -20.90 -10.82 11.55
CA TYR A 136 -22.34 -10.96 11.79
C TYR A 136 -22.73 -12.44 11.94
N TYR A 137 -23.72 -12.77 12.76
CA TYR A 137 -24.12 -14.15 13.04
C TYR A 137 -25.64 -14.34 12.94
N CYS A 138 -26.08 -15.32 12.14
CA CYS A 138 -27.49 -15.65 12.03
C CYS A 138 -27.85 -16.72 13.07
N GLU A 139 -28.82 -16.43 13.95
CA GLU A 139 -29.20 -17.35 15.03
C GLU A 139 -30.05 -18.53 14.54
N VAL A 140 -30.77 -18.39 13.42
CA VAL A 140 -31.63 -19.44 12.83
C VAL A 140 -30.78 -20.49 12.10
N CYS A 141 -29.83 -20.04 11.29
CA CYS A 141 -28.99 -20.92 10.47
C CYS A 141 -27.60 -21.16 11.05
N LYS A 142 -27.24 -20.46 12.13
CA LYS A 142 -25.93 -20.55 12.83
C LYS A 142 -24.73 -20.22 11.91
N VAL A 143 -24.92 -19.37 10.90
CA VAL A 143 -23.90 -18.98 9.90
C VAL A 143 -23.25 -17.63 10.26
N LYS A 144 -21.93 -17.52 10.05
CA LYS A 144 -21.17 -16.26 10.15
C LYS A 144 -21.11 -15.54 8.81
N LEU A 145 -21.41 -14.25 8.82
CA LEU A 145 -21.50 -13.39 7.64
C LEU A 145 -20.60 -12.16 7.79
N GLN A 146 -20.01 -11.77 6.67
CA GLN A 146 -18.91 -10.79 6.62
C GLN A 146 -19.37 -9.32 6.78
N ASN A 147 -20.64 -9.02 6.51
CA ASN A 147 -21.24 -7.71 6.68
C ASN A 147 -22.77 -7.81 6.75
N LEU A 148 -23.42 -6.69 7.11
CA LEU A 148 -24.87 -6.60 7.27
C LEU A 148 -25.63 -6.89 5.97
N LYS A 149 -25.11 -6.44 4.82
CA LYS A 149 -25.73 -6.69 3.51
C LYS A 149 -25.82 -8.18 3.19
N CYS A 150 -24.81 -8.96 3.59
CA CYS A 150 -24.87 -10.43 3.49
C CYS A 150 -25.91 -11.05 4.44
N MET A 151 -26.18 -10.47 5.61
CA MET A 151 -27.22 -10.92 6.54
C MET A 151 -28.62 -10.68 5.96
N GLU A 152 -28.85 -9.52 5.38
CA GLU A 152 -30.15 -9.18 4.76
C GLU A 152 -30.47 -10.12 3.60
N ILE A 153 -29.49 -10.39 2.74
CA ILE A 153 -29.63 -11.36 1.64
C ILE A 153 -29.81 -12.79 2.18
N HIS A 154 -29.09 -13.17 3.24
CA HIS A 154 -29.24 -14.50 3.87
C HIS A 154 -30.66 -14.75 4.39
N ASN A 155 -31.25 -13.75 5.06
CA ASN A 155 -32.58 -13.86 5.66
C ASN A 155 -33.70 -14.01 4.62
N GLN A 156 -33.48 -13.56 3.38
CA GLN A 156 -34.45 -13.67 2.29
C GLN A 156 -34.38 -15.01 1.53
N ARG A 157 -33.43 -15.89 1.86
CA ARG A 157 -33.26 -17.18 1.14
C ARG A 157 -34.34 -18.20 1.56
N LYS A 158 -34.84 -18.96 0.58
CA LYS A 158 -35.85 -20.02 0.79
C LYS A 158 -35.45 -21.01 1.89
N LYS A 159 -34.18 -21.45 1.95
CA LYS A 159 -33.65 -22.33 3.02
C LYS A 159 -33.73 -21.69 4.41
N HIS A 160 -33.41 -20.38 4.54
CA HIS A 160 -33.50 -19.68 5.82
C HIS A 160 -34.95 -19.55 6.28
N ILE A 161 -35.85 -19.13 5.38
CA ILE A 161 -37.28 -19.01 5.63
C ILE A 161 -37.89 -20.38 6.01
N GLN A 162 -37.44 -21.47 5.38
CA GLN A 162 -37.90 -22.83 5.70
C GLN A 162 -37.41 -23.30 7.08
N ASN A 163 -36.15 -23.05 7.43
CA ASN A 163 -35.64 -23.34 8.78
C ASN A 163 -36.33 -22.50 9.86
N GLN A 164 -36.67 -21.25 9.55
CA GLN A 164 -37.41 -20.37 10.44
C GLN A 164 -38.86 -20.87 10.66
N LYS A 165 -39.52 -21.36 9.60
CA LYS A 165 -40.85 -22.00 9.67
C LYS A 165 -40.81 -23.31 10.48
N GLN A 166 -39.78 -24.14 10.32
CA GLN A 166 -39.63 -25.38 11.12
C GLN A 166 -39.45 -25.10 12.62
N ILE A 167 -38.74 -24.04 13.00
CA ILE A 167 -38.60 -23.64 14.42
C ILE A 167 -39.93 -23.11 14.98
N LEU A 168 -40.70 -22.37 14.18
CA LEU A 168 -42.04 -21.91 14.56
C LEU A 168 -43.04 -23.07 14.71
N GLU A 169 -42.94 -24.08 13.84
CA GLU A 169 -43.75 -25.31 13.92
C GLU A 169 -43.38 -26.17 15.13
N GLN A 170 -42.09 -26.29 15.48
CA GLN A 170 -41.64 -26.98 16.70
C GLN A 170 -42.13 -26.29 17.99
N ASN A 171 -42.19 -24.95 18.00
CA ASN A 171 -42.71 -24.19 19.14
C ASN A 171 -44.24 -24.33 19.30
N ASN A 172 -44.98 -24.55 18.21
CA ASN A 172 -46.42 -24.80 18.25
C ASN A 172 -46.79 -26.22 18.71
N VAL A 173 -45.88 -27.19 18.61
CA VAL A 173 -46.05 -28.54 19.17
C VAL A 173 -45.85 -28.56 20.68
N ILE A 174 -44.95 -27.71 21.21
CA ILE A 174 -44.70 -27.58 22.66
C ILE A 174 -45.90 -26.93 23.38
N ASN A 175 -46.62 -26.01 22.73
CA ASN A 175 -47.79 -25.33 23.30
C ASN A 175 -49.10 -26.15 23.30
N LYS A 176 -49.12 -27.37 22.75
CA LYS A 176 -50.29 -28.27 22.83
C LYS A 176 -50.21 -29.31 23.95
N ASN A 177 -49.05 -29.49 24.60
CA ASN A 177 -48.82 -30.57 25.56
C ASN A 177 -48.76 -30.16 27.03
N ASN A 178 -48.94 -28.89 27.38
CA ASN A 178 -49.00 -28.46 28.78
C ASN A 178 -50.32 -27.75 29.08
N ASN A 179 -51.35 -28.56 29.32
CA ASN A 179 -52.57 -28.11 29.99
C ASN A 179 -53.01 -29.19 31.00
N ILE A 180 -52.29 -29.29 32.13
CA ILE A 180 -52.85 -29.81 33.38
C ILE A 180 -52.38 -28.91 34.54
N ASN A 181 -53.37 -28.59 35.34
CA ASN A 181 -53.52 -27.67 36.46
C ASN A 181 -52.65 -27.91 37.72
N ILE A 182 -52.42 -26.79 38.44
CA ILE A 182 -52.42 -26.60 39.91
C ILE A 182 -51.27 -27.25 40.71
N ASP A 183 -50.35 -26.47 41.30
CA ASP A 183 -50.48 -25.95 42.68
C ASP A 183 -49.21 -25.22 43.22
N ASN A 184 -49.42 -24.39 44.24
CA ASN A 184 -48.46 -23.51 44.90
C ASN A 184 -47.26 -24.21 45.58
N ASN A 185 -46.14 -23.46 45.65
CA ASN A 185 -45.02 -23.58 46.61
C ASN A 185 -43.98 -24.72 46.41
N LYS A 186 -42.81 -24.42 45.81
CA LYS A 186 -41.55 -25.17 46.03
C LYS A 186 -40.30 -24.36 45.62
N SER A 187 -39.27 -24.40 46.47
CA SER A 187 -38.02 -23.64 46.31
C SER A 187 -37.29 -23.94 45.00
N HIS A 188 -36.96 -22.92 44.21
CA HIS A 188 -36.11 -23.09 43.03
C HIS A 188 -34.67 -23.40 43.46
N LYS A 189 -34.19 -24.61 43.16
CA LYS A 189 -32.76 -24.97 43.23
C LYS A 189 -32.08 -24.68 41.89
N TYR A 190 -31.01 -23.91 41.95
CA TYR A 190 -30.08 -23.62 40.86
C TYR A 190 -28.99 -24.69 40.82
N HIS A 191 -28.74 -25.25 39.65
CA HIS A 191 -27.77 -26.32 39.42
C HIS A 191 -26.74 -25.89 38.39
N CYS A 192 -25.46 -26.10 38.70
CA CYS A 192 -24.37 -25.77 37.80
C CYS A 192 -24.23 -26.86 36.73
N LYS A 193 -24.04 -26.46 35.47
CA LYS A 193 -23.98 -27.40 34.33
C LYS A 193 -22.62 -28.07 34.15
N THR A 194 -21.59 -27.63 34.89
CA THR A 194 -20.20 -28.07 34.70
C THR A 194 -19.52 -28.56 35.97
N CYS A 195 -20.25 -28.62 37.09
CA CYS A 195 -19.85 -29.31 38.31
C CYS A 195 -21.08 -29.61 39.17
N ASP A 196 -20.93 -30.40 40.24
CA ASP A 196 -22.05 -30.87 41.06
C ASP A 196 -22.60 -29.83 42.07
N TYR A 197 -22.25 -28.55 41.89
CA TYR A 197 -22.72 -27.49 42.77
C TYR A 197 -24.20 -27.15 42.54
N SER A 198 -24.96 -27.12 43.63
CA SER A 198 -26.35 -26.67 43.64
C SER A 198 -26.67 -25.78 44.83
N THR A 199 -27.59 -24.84 44.66
CA THR A 199 -28.06 -23.95 45.73
C THR A 199 -29.49 -23.50 45.47
N SER A 200 -30.27 -23.21 46.52
CA SER A 200 -31.60 -22.64 46.39
C SER A 200 -31.61 -21.11 46.21
N ARG A 201 -30.43 -20.47 46.22
CA ARG A 201 -30.28 -19.00 46.16
C ARG A 201 -29.52 -18.59 44.90
N LEU A 202 -30.16 -17.74 44.10
CA LEU A 202 -29.59 -17.24 42.84
C LEU A 202 -28.25 -16.51 43.06
N ASN A 203 -28.14 -15.72 44.13
CA ASN A 203 -26.91 -14.98 44.43
C ASN A 203 -25.72 -15.92 44.73
N ASP A 204 -25.96 -17.05 45.39
CA ASP A 204 -24.91 -18.03 45.66
C ASP A 204 -24.53 -18.80 44.40
N TYR A 205 -25.47 -18.99 43.48
CA TYR A 205 -25.23 -19.57 42.16
C TYR A 205 -24.39 -18.63 41.27
N ILE A 206 -24.69 -17.34 41.28
CA ILE A 206 -23.91 -16.32 40.57
C ILE A 206 -22.50 -16.22 41.15
N LYS A 207 -22.37 -16.20 42.49
CA LYS A 207 -21.05 -16.20 43.17
C LYS A 207 -20.24 -17.43 42.80
N HIS A 208 -20.84 -18.62 42.82
CA HIS A 208 -20.19 -19.86 42.39
C HIS A 208 -19.61 -19.75 40.97
N ASN A 209 -20.41 -19.29 40.00
CA ASN A 209 -19.97 -19.11 38.61
C ASN A 209 -18.84 -18.08 38.45
N SER A 210 -18.75 -17.12 39.38
CA SER A 210 -17.69 -16.10 39.39
C SER A 210 -16.38 -16.55 40.03
N THR A 211 -16.33 -17.71 40.67
CA THR A 211 -15.11 -18.17 41.35
C THR A 211 -14.00 -18.51 40.36
N ALA A 212 -12.75 -18.18 40.72
CA ALA A 212 -11.58 -18.47 39.89
C ALA A 212 -11.45 -19.97 39.56
N LYS A 213 -11.83 -20.86 40.50
CA LYS A 213 -11.86 -22.31 40.27
C LYS A 213 -12.85 -22.69 39.16
N HIS A 214 -14.05 -22.13 39.17
CA HIS A 214 -15.08 -22.39 38.16
C HIS A 214 -14.71 -21.81 36.79
N GLN A 215 -14.18 -20.59 36.77
CA GLN A 215 -13.73 -19.94 35.54
C GLN A 215 -12.50 -20.63 34.91
N ASN A 216 -11.62 -21.21 35.72
CA ASN A 216 -10.48 -21.97 35.23
C ASN A 216 -10.93 -23.34 34.68
N ALA A 217 -11.86 -24.02 35.34
CA ALA A 217 -12.48 -25.25 34.82
C ALA A 217 -13.23 -25.03 33.48
N MET A 218 -13.80 -23.84 33.26
CA MET A 218 -14.40 -23.43 31.97
C MET A 218 -13.36 -23.18 30.86
N LYS A 219 -12.12 -22.80 31.22
CA LYS A 219 -11.08 -22.40 30.27
C LYS A 219 -10.17 -23.55 29.83
N THR A 220 -10.01 -24.57 30.66
CA THR A 220 -9.22 -25.77 30.34
C THR A 220 -10.15 -26.89 29.92
N GLY A 221 -10.37 -27.07 28.62
CA GLY A 221 -11.09 -28.23 28.09
C GLY A 221 -10.34 -29.54 28.38
N ASN A 222 -10.76 -30.23 29.45
CA ASN A 222 -10.62 -31.65 29.85
C ASN A 222 -9.28 -32.39 29.74
N LEU A 223 -8.81 -32.88 30.90
CA LEU A 223 -8.30 -34.25 31.20
C LEU A 223 -8.80 -34.49 32.64
N GLU A 224 -9.58 -35.50 33.01
CA GLU A 224 -9.36 -36.94 32.86
C GLU A 224 -10.68 -37.73 32.67
N LEU A 225 -10.50 -38.96 32.14
CA LEU A 225 -11.51 -39.93 31.71
C LEU A 225 -12.24 -40.60 32.89
N ASN A 226 -13.53 -40.88 32.72
CA ASN A 226 -14.12 -42.19 33.04
C ASN A 226 -15.53 -42.35 32.43
N GLY A 227 -15.62 -43.24 31.43
CA GLY A 227 -16.75 -44.16 31.25
C GLY A 227 -18.09 -43.64 30.72
N ILE A 228 -18.48 -44.19 29.57
CA ILE A 228 -19.85 -44.45 29.07
C ILE A 228 -20.42 -43.44 28.05
N GLU A 229 -20.24 -43.86 26.78
CA GLU A 229 -21.14 -43.83 25.62
C GLU A 229 -21.59 -42.50 24.96
N ASN A 230 -20.92 -42.22 23.83
CA ASN A 230 -21.45 -41.67 22.57
C ASN A 230 -22.45 -40.50 22.64
N PHE A 231 -21.91 -39.28 22.65
CA PHE A 231 -22.53 -38.15 21.93
C PHE A 231 -21.49 -37.50 21.02
N THR A 232 -21.55 -37.84 19.74
CA THR A 232 -20.66 -37.28 18.71
C THR A 232 -20.85 -35.76 18.64
N ALA A 233 -19.77 -35.01 18.87
CA ALA A 233 -19.75 -33.56 18.71
C ALA A 233 -20.17 -33.21 17.27
N ARG A 234 -21.31 -32.52 17.11
CA ARG A 234 -21.85 -32.14 15.80
C ARG A 234 -20.85 -31.25 15.05
N LYS A 235 -20.35 -31.80 13.95
CA LYS A 235 -19.35 -31.21 13.05
C LYS A 235 -19.87 -29.90 12.43
N ILE A 236 -19.08 -28.82 12.48
CA ILE A 236 -19.40 -27.53 11.84
C ILE A 236 -19.25 -27.67 10.33
N MET A 237 -20.27 -27.25 9.56
CA MET A 237 -20.30 -27.30 8.09
C MET A 237 -20.16 -25.90 7.48
N TYR A 238 -19.41 -25.80 6.40
CA TYR A 238 -19.21 -24.62 5.55
C TYR A 238 -19.96 -24.85 4.23
N GLU A 239 -20.87 -23.96 3.86
CA GLU A 239 -21.68 -24.04 2.63
C GLU A 239 -21.34 -22.87 1.70
N CYS A 240 -21.19 -23.17 0.41
CA CYS A 240 -20.90 -22.16 -0.59
C CYS A 240 -22.18 -21.44 -1.02
N ILE A 241 -22.10 -20.12 -1.18
CA ILE A 241 -23.27 -19.31 -1.52
C ILE A 241 -23.58 -19.26 -3.01
N HIS A 242 -22.66 -19.70 -3.88
CA HIS A 242 -22.84 -19.66 -5.35
C HIS A 242 -22.91 -21.05 -6.01
N CYS A 243 -22.86 -22.13 -5.23
CA CYS A 243 -23.09 -23.52 -5.71
C CYS A 243 -23.40 -24.46 -4.53
N ASP A 244 -23.78 -25.71 -4.82
CA ASP A 244 -24.21 -26.69 -3.81
C ASP A 244 -23.06 -27.36 -3.02
N TYR A 245 -21.85 -26.79 -3.08
CA TYR A 245 -20.69 -27.32 -2.38
C TYR A 245 -20.77 -27.04 -0.86
N ASN A 246 -20.60 -28.07 -0.05
CA ASN A 246 -20.47 -27.97 1.40
C ASN A 246 -19.35 -28.88 1.92
N THR A 247 -18.70 -28.49 3.01
CA THR A 247 -17.62 -29.27 3.64
C THR A 247 -17.53 -28.94 5.12
N SER A 248 -17.02 -29.87 5.93
CA SER A 248 -16.73 -29.61 7.36
C SER A 248 -15.33 -29.04 7.61
N HIS A 249 -14.50 -28.97 6.57
CA HIS A 249 -13.12 -28.49 6.68
C HIS A 249 -12.98 -27.09 6.08
N LYS A 250 -12.56 -26.14 6.91
CA LYS A 250 -12.36 -24.73 6.51
C LYS A 250 -11.34 -24.58 5.37
N GLY A 251 -10.30 -25.42 5.37
CA GLY A 251 -9.26 -25.41 4.33
C GLY A 251 -9.82 -25.71 2.95
N ASP A 252 -10.64 -26.77 2.85
CA ASP A 252 -11.28 -27.17 1.59
C ASP A 252 -12.29 -26.14 1.11
N PHE A 253 -13.03 -25.52 2.02
CA PHE A 253 -13.95 -24.44 1.70
C PHE A 253 -13.22 -23.21 1.13
N THR A 254 -12.05 -22.89 1.69
CA THR A 254 -11.22 -21.78 1.22
C THR A 254 -10.67 -22.09 -0.17
N LYS A 255 -10.17 -23.32 -0.39
CA LYS A 255 -9.69 -23.80 -1.69
C LYS A 255 -10.80 -23.80 -2.76
N HIS A 256 -12.01 -24.20 -2.37
CA HIS A 256 -13.19 -24.16 -3.23
C HIS A 256 -13.48 -22.73 -3.72
N ASN A 257 -13.52 -21.76 -2.79
CA ASN A 257 -13.80 -20.35 -3.11
C ASN A 257 -12.71 -19.71 -3.99
N SER A 258 -11.46 -20.13 -3.81
CA SER A 258 -10.33 -19.65 -4.64
C SER A 258 -10.17 -20.39 -5.96
N SER A 259 -11.00 -21.39 -6.26
CA SER A 259 -10.87 -22.15 -7.50
C SER A 259 -11.29 -21.32 -8.72
N ILE A 260 -10.53 -21.42 -9.81
CA ILE A 260 -10.80 -20.70 -11.08
C ILE A 260 -12.22 -21.01 -11.61
N LYS A 261 -12.71 -22.24 -11.38
CA LYS A 261 -14.08 -22.64 -11.75
C LYS A 261 -15.14 -21.90 -10.92
N HIS A 262 -14.90 -21.68 -9.63
CA HIS A 262 -15.81 -20.94 -8.75
C HIS A 262 -15.78 -19.43 -9.03
N MET A 263 -14.59 -18.85 -9.19
CA MET A 263 -14.42 -17.43 -9.50
C MET A 263 -15.11 -17.01 -10.80
N LYS A 264 -15.09 -17.87 -11.83
CA LYS A 264 -15.80 -17.62 -13.10
C LYS A 264 -17.33 -17.67 -12.97
N LYS A 265 -17.86 -18.49 -12.05
CA LYS A 265 -19.32 -18.63 -11.81
C LYS A 265 -19.86 -17.52 -10.89
N SER A 266 -19.05 -17.02 -9.94
CA SER A 266 -19.43 -15.90 -9.07
C SER A 266 -19.46 -14.55 -9.80
N GLN A 267 -18.65 -14.37 -10.84
CA GLN A 267 -18.60 -13.14 -11.65
C GLN A 267 -19.73 -13.00 -12.68
N GLN A 268 -20.46 -14.08 -13.00
CA GLN A 268 -21.56 -14.05 -13.98
C GLN A 268 -22.89 -13.52 -13.41
N MET A 269 -23.02 -13.36 -12.08
CA MET A 269 -24.27 -12.90 -11.46
C MET A 269 -24.35 -11.39 -11.22
N GLU A 270 -23.24 -10.64 -11.34
CA GLU A 270 -23.23 -9.16 -11.24
C GLU A 270 -23.42 -8.44 -12.58
N ALA A 271 -23.58 -9.19 -13.69
CA ALA A 271 -23.63 -8.66 -15.05
C ALA A 271 -24.95 -8.96 -15.78
N ASN A 272 -26.10 -8.94 -15.10
CA ASN A 272 -27.39 -9.17 -15.74
C ASN A 272 -28.38 -8.02 -15.46
N GLU A 273 -28.11 -6.88 -16.09
CA GLU A 273 -29.07 -5.79 -16.29
C GLU A 273 -28.68 -4.92 -17.50
N GLN A 274 -28.25 -5.55 -18.60
CA GLN A 274 -27.99 -4.85 -19.88
C GLN A 274 -28.82 -5.50 -20.99
N GLN A 275 -29.89 -4.81 -21.41
CA GLN A 275 -30.69 -5.16 -22.58
C GLN A 275 -29.82 -5.12 -23.85
N HIS A 276 -29.80 -6.20 -24.65
CA HIS A 276 -29.05 -6.25 -25.90
C HIS A 276 -29.92 -5.78 -27.07
N LYS A 277 -29.86 -4.49 -27.42
CA LYS A 277 -30.67 -3.87 -28.49
C LYS A 277 -29.98 -3.90 -29.86
N CYS A 278 -30.74 -4.19 -30.93
CA CYS A 278 -30.25 -4.10 -32.30
C CYS A 278 -30.23 -2.65 -32.78
N ASN A 279 -29.09 -2.19 -33.29
CA ASN A 279 -28.92 -0.83 -33.81
C ASN A 279 -29.54 -0.58 -35.20
N ILE A 280 -30.17 -1.59 -35.81
CA ILE A 280 -30.79 -1.49 -37.15
C ILE A 280 -32.32 -1.45 -37.06
N CYS A 281 -32.93 -2.30 -36.21
CA CYS A 281 -34.39 -2.37 -36.07
C CYS A 281 -34.88 -2.21 -34.64
N ASP A 282 -33.99 -1.81 -33.72
CA ASP A 282 -34.31 -1.52 -32.32
C ASP A 282 -34.93 -2.66 -31.50
N LYS A 283 -34.92 -3.90 -32.01
CA LYS A 283 -35.37 -5.09 -31.27
C LYS A 283 -34.41 -5.44 -30.13
N GLU A 284 -34.98 -5.76 -28.96
CA GLU A 284 -34.27 -6.14 -27.75
C GLU A 284 -34.14 -7.66 -27.62
N PHE A 285 -32.98 -8.12 -27.12
CA PHE A 285 -32.68 -9.53 -26.91
C PHE A 285 -32.15 -9.75 -25.50
N ASN A 286 -32.58 -10.85 -24.88
CA ASN A 286 -32.19 -11.23 -23.52
C ASN A 286 -30.76 -11.81 -23.45
N THR A 287 -30.11 -12.03 -24.59
CA THR A 287 -28.73 -12.54 -24.67
C THR A 287 -28.01 -11.94 -25.88
N GLN A 288 -26.69 -11.74 -25.73
CA GLN A 288 -25.82 -11.30 -26.83
C GLN A 288 -25.86 -12.26 -28.03
N SER A 289 -26.03 -13.57 -27.78
CA SER A 289 -26.18 -14.58 -28.82
C SER A 289 -27.49 -14.43 -29.61
N GLY A 290 -28.58 -14.02 -28.95
CA GLY A 290 -29.85 -13.68 -29.60
C GLY A 290 -29.71 -12.48 -30.53
N LEU A 291 -29.06 -11.41 -30.05
CA LEU A 291 -28.75 -10.23 -30.84
C LEU A 291 -27.86 -10.57 -32.06
N TRP A 292 -26.85 -11.42 -31.89
CA TRP A 292 -25.96 -11.82 -32.99
C TRP A 292 -26.69 -12.62 -34.08
N LYS A 293 -27.52 -13.59 -33.69
CA LYS A 293 -28.36 -14.36 -34.65
C LYS A 293 -29.33 -13.44 -35.39
N HIS A 294 -29.91 -12.48 -34.68
CA HIS A 294 -30.77 -11.47 -35.27
C HIS A 294 -30.02 -10.57 -36.25
N ARG A 295 -28.83 -10.04 -35.89
CA ARG A 295 -28.01 -9.19 -36.77
C ARG A 295 -27.72 -9.85 -38.12
N LYS A 296 -27.49 -11.17 -38.12
CA LYS A 296 -27.27 -11.93 -39.37
C LYS A 296 -28.48 -11.94 -40.31
N LYS A 297 -29.69 -11.77 -39.78
CA LYS A 297 -30.94 -11.75 -40.55
C LYS A 297 -31.54 -10.35 -40.67
N CYS A 298 -31.00 -9.36 -39.96
CA CYS A 298 -31.49 -7.98 -39.91
C CYS A 298 -31.08 -7.15 -41.15
N SER A 299 -30.74 -7.82 -42.25
CA SER A 299 -30.28 -7.21 -43.51
C SER A 299 -30.89 -7.94 -44.70
N THR A 300 -32.22 -8.01 -44.78
CA THR A 300 -32.92 -8.47 -45.99
C THR A 300 -34.32 -7.86 -46.05
N VAL A 301 -34.44 -6.63 -46.58
CA VAL A 301 -35.65 -6.15 -47.29
C VAL A 301 -35.24 -5.09 -48.34
N HIS A 302 -35.27 -5.51 -49.61
CA HIS A 302 -35.40 -4.80 -50.90
C HIS A 302 -34.32 -3.77 -51.34
N THR A 303 -33.79 -3.80 -52.56
CA THR A 303 -34.37 -4.18 -53.86
C THR A 303 -33.53 -5.16 -54.69
N ASN A 304 -34.25 -6.00 -55.42
CA ASN A 304 -33.87 -7.12 -56.27
C ASN A 304 -33.31 -6.71 -57.65
N ILE A 305 -32.66 -7.69 -58.30
CA ILE A 305 -32.69 -8.12 -59.72
C ILE A 305 -31.32 -8.79 -59.96
N SER A 306 -31.14 -10.03 -60.43
CA SER A 306 -31.94 -11.23 -60.67
C SER A 306 -30.92 -12.33 -61.01
N ASP A 307 -31.22 -13.57 -60.66
CA ASP A 307 -30.45 -14.78 -60.92
C ASP A 307 -30.10 -14.99 -62.40
N ASP A 308 -28.92 -15.53 -62.73
CA ASP A 308 -28.86 -16.90 -63.24
C ASP A 308 -27.44 -17.52 -63.27
N GLN A 309 -27.47 -18.85 -63.30
CA GLN A 309 -26.45 -19.88 -63.11
C GLN A 309 -25.15 -19.75 -63.94
N ASN A 310 -24.00 -20.16 -63.37
CA ASN A 310 -23.21 -21.30 -63.84
C ASN A 310 -21.83 -21.46 -63.15
N ILE A 311 -21.64 -22.63 -62.53
CA ILE A 311 -20.54 -23.59 -62.72
C ILE A 311 -19.06 -23.21 -62.40
N CYS A 312 -18.45 -24.16 -61.66
CA CYS A 312 -17.05 -24.59 -61.59
C CYS A 312 -16.07 -23.97 -60.57
N LYS A 313 -15.80 -24.78 -59.53
CA LYS A 313 -14.54 -25.50 -59.28
C LYS A 313 -13.24 -24.84 -59.79
N VAL A 314 -12.27 -24.74 -58.86
CA VAL A 314 -10.86 -25.19 -58.92
C VAL A 314 -9.91 -24.20 -58.23
N ILE A 315 -9.39 -24.66 -57.09
CA ILE A 315 -8.02 -24.57 -56.53
C ILE A 315 -7.42 -23.20 -56.12
N ALA A 316 -6.81 -23.29 -54.94
CA ALA A 316 -5.84 -22.44 -54.24
C ALA A 316 -4.90 -21.58 -55.09
N ASP A 317 -4.55 -20.39 -54.58
CA ASP A 317 -3.22 -20.13 -53.99
C ASP A 317 -3.13 -18.70 -53.41
N GLU A 318 -2.04 -18.50 -52.68
CA GLU A 318 -1.73 -17.50 -51.66
C GLU A 318 -1.51 -16.04 -52.14
N GLU A 319 -1.41 -15.18 -51.12
CA GLU A 319 -0.82 -13.85 -51.07
C GLU A 319 -1.66 -12.64 -51.53
N ASN A 320 -2.10 -11.83 -50.55
CA ASN A 320 -2.21 -10.39 -50.76
C ASN A 320 -1.95 -9.61 -49.46
N LYS A 321 -0.71 -9.11 -49.32
CA LYS A 321 -0.36 -7.99 -48.43
C LYS A 321 -0.96 -6.71 -49.00
N VAL A 322 -1.93 -6.12 -48.31
CA VAL A 322 -2.39 -4.75 -48.61
C VAL A 322 -1.67 -3.77 -47.68
N SER A 323 -0.82 -2.95 -48.29
CA SER A 323 -0.17 -1.77 -47.72
C SER A 323 -1.16 -0.60 -47.65
N ILE A 324 -1.27 0.07 -46.51
CA ILE A 324 -1.99 1.35 -46.36
C ILE A 324 -0.94 2.46 -46.39
N THR A 325 -0.88 3.25 -47.47
CA THR A 325 -0.06 4.47 -47.55
C THR A 325 -0.87 5.67 -47.05
N ASN A 326 -0.50 6.20 -45.88
CA ASN A 326 -0.94 7.52 -45.44
C ASN A 326 0.03 8.55 -46.02
N ASN A 327 -0.32 9.16 -47.16
CA ASN A 327 0.49 10.22 -47.78
C ASN A 327 0.27 11.55 -47.04
N ILE A 328 1.14 11.89 -46.08
CA ILE A 328 1.29 13.26 -45.56
C ILE A 328 2.31 14.00 -46.45
N PRO A 329 2.00 15.19 -47.00
CA PRO A 329 2.91 15.92 -47.89
C PRO A 329 4.23 16.29 -47.20
N ILE A 330 5.35 15.99 -47.87
CA ILE A 330 6.72 16.21 -47.34
C ILE A 330 7.01 17.68 -46.99
N GLY A 331 6.34 18.63 -47.65
CA GLY A 331 6.46 20.07 -47.36
C GLY A 331 5.98 20.43 -45.95
N VAL A 332 4.89 19.81 -45.48
CA VAL A 332 4.35 20.04 -44.13
C VAL A 332 5.30 19.45 -43.07
N ILE A 333 5.94 18.32 -43.37
CA ILE A 333 6.94 17.71 -42.49
C ILE A 333 8.19 18.59 -42.37
N MET A 334 8.66 19.16 -43.48
CA MET A 334 9.85 20.03 -43.48
C MET A 334 9.60 21.34 -42.72
N GLU A 335 8.40 21.90 -42.82
CA GLU A 335 8.01 23.13 -42.12
C GLU A 335 7.85 22.91 -40.61
N VAL A 336 7.31 21.76 -40.19
CA VAL A 336 7.25 21.35 -38.77
C VAL A 336 8.65 21.11 -38.19
N ILE A 337 9.56 20.49 -38.95
CA ILE A 337 10.95 20.30 -38.51
C ILE A 337 11.67 21.65 -38.36
N LYS A 338 11.42 22.59 -39.28
CA LYS A 338 11.99 23.94 -39.22
C LYS A 338 11.51 24.70 -37.97
N GLN A 339 10.21 24.69 -37.70
CA GLN A 339 9.63 25.30 -36.49
C GLN A 339 10.10 24.64 -35.19
N SER A 340 10.30 23.32 -35.20
CA SER A 340 10.85 22.57 -34.05
C SER A 340 12.30 23.00 -33.73
N LYS A 341 13.12 23.24 -34.76
CA LYS A 341 14.51 23.67 -34.59
C LYS A 341 14.61 25.12 -34.08
N GLU A 342 13.72 26.00 -34.53
CA GLU A 342 13.62 27.38 -34.03
C GLU A 342 13.22 27.43 -32.55
N LEU A 343 12.25 26.61 -32.13
CA LEU A 343 11.87 26.48 -30.72
C LEU A 343 13.01 25.95 -29.85
N GLN A 344 13.77 24.98 -30.35
CA GLN A 344 14.91 24.41 -29.63
C GLN A 344 16.02 25.46 -29.41
N ASN A 345 16.27 26.32 -30.39
CA ASN A 345 17.25 27.39 -30.26
C ASN A 345 16.82 28.46 -29.23
N VAL A 346 15.54 28.88 -29.25
CA VAL A 346 15.02 29.84 -28.26
C VAL A 346 15.10 29.28 -26.82
N LEU A 347 14.83 27.98 -26.64
CA LEU A 347 14.97 27.30 -25.34
C LEU A 347 16.43 27.26 -24.84
N ILE A 348 17.39 27.05 -25.74
CA ILE A 348 18.81 27.06 -25.41
C ILE A 348 19.27 28.48 -25.03
N GLU A 349 18.82 29.49 -25.77
CA GLU A 349 19.10 30.91 -25.51
C GLU A 349 18.58 31.33 -24.12
N GLN A 350 17.31 31.02 -23.82
CA GLN A 350 16.71 31.33 -22.51
C GLN A 350 17.39 30.61 -21.35
N ASN A 351 17.83 29.36 -21.55
CA ASN A 351 18.57 28.63 -20.52
C ASN A 351 19.95 29.22 -20.26
N LYS A 352 20.66 29.67 -21.31
CA LYS A 352 21.95 30.37 -21.15
C LYS A 352 21.77 31.70 -20.44
N GLU A 353 20.75 32.47 -20.77
CA GLU A 353 20.46 33.74 -20.11
C GLU A 353 20.13 33.55 -18.62
N LEU A 354 19.34 32.52 -18.29
CA LEU A 354 19.02 32.16 -16.91
C LEU A 354 20.27 31.75 -16.12
N GLN A 355 21.16 30.95 -16.72
CA GLN A 355 22.42 30.55 -16.09
C GLN A 355 23.34 31.75 -15.83
N ASN A 356 23.43 32.69 -16.76
CA ASN A 356 24.23 33.89 -16.60
C ASN A 356 23.71 34.79 -15.48
N LYS A 357 22.39 35.00 -15.39
CA LYS A 357 21.78 35.79 -14.29
C LYS A 357 22.02 35.15 -12.91
N LEU A 358 22.03 33.82 -12.83
CA LEU A 358 22.34 33.11 -11.58
C LEU A 358 23.80 33.28 -11.15
N LEU A 359 24.72 33.24 -12.12
CA LEU A 359 26.15 33.46 -11.91
C LEU A 359 26.45 34.90 -11.44
N GLU A 360 25.78 35.87 -12.05
CA GLU A 360 25.89 37.29 -11.70
C GLU A 360 25.34 37.55 -10.29
N GLN A 361 24.19 36.98 -9.94
CA GLN A 361 23.63 37.09 -8.58
C GLN A 361 24.53 36.44 -7.51
N ASN A 362 25.16 35.29 -7.82
CA ASN A 362 26.10 34.65 -6.90
C ASN A 362 27.39 35.47 -6.71
N ALA A 363 27.90 36.12 -7.76
CA ALA A 363 29.05 37.01 -7.67
C ALA A 363 28.73 38.25 -6.81
N GLU A 364 27.53 38.83 -6.95
CA GLU A 364 27.06 39.97 -6.17
C GLU A 364 26.93 39.61 -4.67
N HIS A 365 26.38 38.43 -4.35
CA HIS A 365 26.30 37.94 -2.97
C HIS A 365 27.69 37.73 -2.34
N HIS A 366 28.65 37.18 -3.09
CA HIS A 366 30.03 37.04 -2.63
C HIS A 366 30.69 38.40 -2.35
N LYS A 367 30.42 39.40 -3.19
CA LYS A 367 30.94 40.76 -3.02
C LYS A 367 30.39 41.43 -1.75
N GLN A 368 29.08 41.28 -1.48
CA GLN A 368 28.45 41.79 -0.26
C GLN A 368 28.99 41.13 1.01
N LEU A 369 29.29 39.82 0.98
CA LEU A 369 29.90 39.11 2.11
C LEU A 369 31.33 39.59 2.41
N ILE A 370 32.14 39.85 1.38
CA ILE A 370 33.49 40.41 1.54
C ILE A 370 33.43 41.84 2.09
N GLU A 371 32.45 42.63 1.68
CA GLU A 371 32.28 44.01 2.14
C GLU A 371 31.82 44.10 3.60
N LEU A 372 30.98 43.16 4.04
CA LEU A 372 30.59 43.00 5.46
C LEU A 372 31.76 42.54 6.34
N ALA A 373 32.64 41.68 5.82
CA ALA A 373 33.84 41.23 6.52
C ALA A 373 34.92 42.32 6.68
N LYS A 374 34.87 43.37 5.86
CA LYS A 374 35.84 44.49 5.87
C LYS A 374 35.47 45.63 6.83
N LYS A 375 34.29 45.61 7.46
CA LYS A 375 33.92 46.65 8.45
C LYS A 375 34.54 46.32 9.81
N PRO A 376 35.37 47.19 10.40
CA PRO A 376 35.92 46.96 11.73
C PRO A 376 34.79 47.05 12.77
N SER A 377 34.45 45.92 13.39
CA SER A 377 33.55 45.88 14.54
C SER A 377 34.34 46.34 15.77
N MET A 378 34.04 47.53 16.28
CA MET A 378 34.56 47.99 17.57
C MET A 378 33.93 47.16 18.69
N VAL A 379 34.71 46.25 19.26
CA VAL A 379 34.40 45.58 20.53
C VAL A 379 35.37 46.09 21.59
N ASN A 380 34.82 46.84 22.54
CA ASN A 380 35.52 47.32 23.73
C ASN A 380 35.96 46.12 24.58
N SER A 381 37.27 45.95 24.76
CA SER A 381 37.88 44.83 25.46
C SER A 381 38.03 45.13 26.94
N ASN A 382 37.20 44.51 27.78
CA ASN A 382 37.57 44.21 29.16
C ASN A 382 38.05 42.75 29.21
N ILE A 383 39.34 42.59 29.50
CA ILE A 383 40.02 41.31 29.65
C ILE A 383 39.55 40.65 30.95
N THR A 384 38.90 39.48 30.84
CA THR A 384 38.84 38.48 31.91
C THR A 384 38.77 37.06 31.34
N ASN A 385 39.77 36.26 31.73
CA ASN A 385 39.89 34.81 31.72
C ASN A 385 39.78 34.01 30.42
N ASN A 386 40.96 33.51 30.05
CA ASN A 386 41.31 32.51 29.06
C ASN A 386 40.60 31.18 29.34
N ASN A 387 39.58 30.86 28.56
CA ASN A 387 39.15 29.49 28.29
C ASN A 387 39.46 29.22 26.81
N ASN A 388 40.50 28.43 26.55
CA ASN A 388 40.78 27.88 25.23
C ASN A 388 39.67 26.91 24.83
N ASN A 389 38.54 27.43 24.34
CA ASN A 389 37.55 26.63 23.62
C ASN A 389 37.98 26.54 22.16
N ASN A 390 38.91 25.62 21.86
CA ASN A 390 39.11 25.16 20.49
C ASN A 390 37.83 24.42 20.06
N GLN A 391 36.90 25.15 19.44
CA GLN A 391 35.69 24.57 18.90
C GLN A 391 36.06 23.62 17.75
N PHE A 392 35.80 22.33 17.94
CA PHE A 392 36.04 21.28 16.93
C PHE A 392 35.53 21.70 15.55
N ASN A 393 36.45 21.87 14.59
CA ASN A 393 36.12 22.26 13.22
C ASN A 393 35.93 21.01 12.35
N LEU A 394 34.66 20.61 12.19
CA LEU A 394 34.29 19.45 11.39
C LEU A 394 34.77 19.53 9.95
N ASN A 395 34.70 20.70 9.31
CA ASN A 395 35.10 20.83 7.91
C ASN A 395 36.61 20.63 7.74
N PHE A 396 37.42 21.06 8.72
CA PHE A 396 38.85 20.77 8.74
C PHE A 396 39.11 19.28 8.95
N PHE A 397 38.44 18.65 9.92
CA PHE A 397 38.56 17.22 10.16
C PHE A 397 38.23 16.39 8.91
N LEU A 398 37.10 16.65 8.25
CA LEU A 398 36.70 15.88 7.07
C LEU A 398 37.65 16.10 5.88
N ASN A 399 37.98 17.35 5.56
CA ASN A 399 38.70 17.68 4.32
C ASN A 399 40.23 17.62 4.44
N GLU A 400 40.79 17.83 5.64
CA GLU A 400 42.24 17.78 5.88
C GLU A 400 42.64 16.47 6.58
N THR A 401 42.02 16.14 7.72
CA THR A 401 42.37 14.93 8.50
C THR A 401 41.93 13.66 7.77
N CYS A 402 40.69 13.62 7.28
CA CYS A 402 40.14 12.48 6.54
C CYS A 402 40.24 12.64 5.01
N LYS A 403 41.20 13.45 4.53
CA LYS A 403 41.42 13.71 3.09
C LYS A 403 41.58 12.43 2.27
N ASN A 404 42.25 11.43 2.86
CA ASN A 404 42.53 10.14 2.21
C ASN A 404 41.55 9.03 2.64
N ALA A 405 40.42 9.39 3.27
CA ALA A 405 39.36 8.42 3.54
C ALA A 405 38.89 7.74 2.25
N MET A 406 38.56 6.46 2.36
CA MET A 406 38.05 5.70 1.23
C MET A 406 36.62 6.11 0.89
N ASN A 407 36.19 5.91 -0.36
CA ASN A 407 34.81 6.11 -0.74
C ASN A 407 33.93 4.96 -0.22
N ILE A 408 32.67 5.26 0.07
CA ILE A 408 31.72 4.28 0.60
C ILE A 408 31.51 3.10 -0.36
N GLN A 409 31.60 3.32 -1.66
CA GLN A 409 31.51 2.25 -2.65
C GLN A 409 32.70 1.29 -2.57
N ASP A 410 33.92 1.84 -2.51
CA ASP A 410 35.16 1.05 -2.39
C ASP A 410 35.19 0.28 -1.07
N PHE A 411 34.71 0.91 0.01
CA PHE A 411 34.53 0.24 1.28
C PHE A 411 33.65 -1.00 1.16
N ILE A 412 32.45 -0.88 0.59
CA ILE A 412 31.53 -2.01 0.43
C ILE A 412 32.14 -3.11 -0.45
N GLN A 413 32.83 -2.75 -1.54
CA GLN A 413 33.49 -3.71 -2.42
C GLN A 413 34.67 -4.44 -1.74
N SER A 414 35.30 -3.82 -0.76
CA SER A 414 36.41 -4.43 -0.01
C SER A 414 35.97 -5.49 1.01
N ILE A 415 34.68 -5.51 1.39
CA ILE A 415 34.14 -6.43 2.39
C ILE A 415 34.12 -7.85 1.83
N LYS A 416 34.83 -8.75 2.51
CA LYS A 416 34.83 -10.19 2.22
C LYS A 416 34.18 -10.93 3.37
N LEU A 417 33.03 -11.54 3.10
CA LEU A 417 32.31 -12.37 4.08
C LEU A 417 32.66 -13.83 3.92
N THR A 418 32.45 -14.56 5.01
CA THR A 418 32.66 -16.01 5.09
C THR A 418 31.36 -16.73 5.49
N THR A 419 31.31 -18.05 5.32
CA THR A 419 30.22 -18.89 5.81
C THR A 419 30.05 -18.77 7.34
N HIS A 420 31.14 -18.53 8.07
CA HIS A 420 31.11 -18.26 9.51
C HIS A 420 30.37 -16.95 9.87
N ASP A 421 30.49 -15.91 9.05
CA ASP A 421 29.75 -14.66 9.26
C ASP A 421 28.25 -14.86 9.08
N PHE A 422 27.87 -15.69 8.11
CA PHE A 422 26.48 -16.09 7.89
C PHE A 422 25.93 -16.91 9.06
N GLU A 423 26.67 -17.93 9.53
CA GLU A 423 26.28 -18.71 10.71
C GLU A 423 26.13 -17.84 11.96
N THR A 424 27.09 -16.94 12.19
CA THR A 424 27.05 -16.02 13.32
C THR A 424 25.81 -15.15 13.23
N THR A 425 25.48 -14.63 12.05
CA THR A 425 24.26 -13.84 11.80
C THR A 425 22.99 -14.65 12.04
N GLY A 426 22.97 -15.94 11.70
CA GLY A 426 21.88 -16.85 12.03
C GLY A 426 21.73 -17.13 13.53
N ARG A 427 22.82 -17.10 14.29
CA ARG A 427 22.82 -17.31 15.75
C ARG A 427 22.40 -16.07 16.54
N ILE A 428 22.90 -14.91 16.17
CA ILE A 428 22.65 -13.64 16.90
C ILE A 428 21.50 -12.83 16.33
N GLY A 429 20.99 -13.19 15.16
CA GLY A 429 19.89 -12.52 14.48
C GLY A 429 20.35 -11.52 13.42
N PHE A 430 19.48 -11.27 12.43
CA PHE A 430 19.76 -10.37 11.29
C PHE A 430 20.28 -8.97 11.69
N VAL A 431 19.59 -8.30 12.62
CA VAL A 431 19.93 -6.93 13.02
C VAL A 431 21.34 -6.87 13.61
N ASP A 432 21.65 -7.74 14.56
CA ASP A 432 22.92 -7.73 15.25
C ASP A 432 24.05 -8.32 14.37
N GLY A 433 23.74 -9.32 13.54
CA GLY A 433 24.66 -9.89 12.57
C GLY A 433 25.14 -8.89 11.52
N ILE A 434 24.22 -8.19 10.84
CA ILE A 434 24.59 -7.17 9.86
C ILE A 434 25.26 -5.96 10.53
N SER A 435 24.79 -5.55 11.72
CA SER A 435 25.45 -4.48 12.49
C SER A 435 26.90 -4.85 12.82
N ARG A 436 27.13 -6.07 13.34
CA ARG A 436 28.46 -6.59 13.68
C ARG A 436 29.39 -6.57 12.47
N ILE A 437 28.94 -7.09 11.33
CA ILE A 437 29.74 -7.10 10.10
C ILE A 437 30.14 -5.67 9.72
N PHE A 438 29.17 -4.76 9.63
CA PHE A 438 29.45 -3.38 9.23
C PHE A 438 30.42 -2.69 10.21
N ILE A 439 30.16 -2.77 11.51
CA ILE A 439 30.99 -2.16 12.55
C ILE A 439 32.41 -2.74 12.54
N ASN A 440 32.55 -4.05 12.39
CA ASN A 440 33.87 -4.70 12.38
C ASN A 440 34.71 -4.26 11.19
N GLU A 441 34.12 -4.19 10.00
CA GLU A 441 34.84 -3.73 8.80
C GLU A 441 35.23 -2.25 8.91
N LEU A 442 34.38 -1.41 9.52
CA LEU A 442 34.74 -0.02 9.81
C LEU A 442 35.87 0.09 10.86
N LYS A 443 35.86 -0.76 11.88
CA LYS A 443 36.88 -0.77 12.95
C LYS A 443 38.24 -1.28 12.49
N ARG A 444 38.29 -2.05 11.40
CA ARG A 444 39.55 -2.44 10.73
C ARG A 444 40.26 -1.24 10.09
N LEU A 445 39.54 -0.15 9.86
CA LEU A 445 40.08 1.10 9.35
C LEU A 445 40.38 2.07 10.51
N GLU A 446 41.51 2.75 10.38
CA GLU A 446 41.83 3.97 11.12
C GLU A 446 40.71 5.00 10.93
N VAL A 447 40.46 5.84 11.94
CA VAL A 447 39.34 6.77 11.95
C VAL A 447 39.37 7.67 10.71
N GLU A 448 40.55 8.17 10.37
CA GLU A 448 40.83 9.07 9.25
C GLU A 448 40.62 8.43 7.87
N ARG A 449 40.56 7.09 7.82
CA ARG A 449 40.36 6.32 6.59
C ARG A 449 38.92 5.88 6.36
N ARG A 450 38.05 6.00 7.38
CA ARG A 450 36.67 5.53 7.31
C ARG A 450 35.85 6.36 6.32
N PRO A 451 34.97 5.72 5.54
CA PRO A 451 34.08 6.43 4.59
C PRO A 451 32.91 7.16 5.29
N LEU A 452 32.78 7.03 6.62
CA LEU A 452 31.57 7.35 7.38
C LEU A 452 31.92 7.93 8.75
N HIS A 453 31.33 9.08 9.07
CA HIS A 453 31.47 9.72 10.38
C HIS A 453 30.13 10.24 10.89
N CYS A 454 29.87 10.07 12.19
CA CYS A 454 28.70 10.64 12.86
C CYS A 454 29.11 11.75 13.83
N THR A 455 28.48 12.91 13.78
CA THR A 455 28.81 14.06 14.66
C THR A 455 27.80 14.28 15.78
N ASP A 456 26.60 13.74 15.62
CA ASP A 456 25.52 13.79 16.60
C ASP A 456 24.63 12.56 16.44
N VAL A 457 24.74 11.61 17.37
CA VAL A 457 23.93 10.38 17.37
C VAL A 457 22.45 10.68 17.63
N LYS A 458 22.13 11.68 18.47
CA LYS A 458 20.74 12.01 18.82
C LYS A 458 20.00 12.59 17.63
N ARG A 459 20.68 13.44 16.85
CA ARG A 459 20.16 14.00 15.60
C ARG A 459 20.49 13.15 14.37
N GLU A 460 21.12 12.00 14.59
CA GLU A 460 21.61 11.07 13.56
C GLU A 460 22.29 11.80 12.39
N THR A 461 23.17 12.74 12.72
CA THR A 461 23.90 13.55 11.74
C THR A 461 25.13 12.79 11.26
N VAL A 462 25.15 12.45 9.96
CA VAL A 462 26.14 11.56 9.35
C VAL A 462 26.73 12.23 8.13
N TYR A 463 28.04 12.03 7.95
CA TYR A 463 28.80 12.44 6.78
C TYR A 463 29.36 11.19 6.12
N VAL A 464 29.21 11.13 4.80
CA VAL A 464 29.63 10.00 3.95
C VAL A 464 30.59 10.54 2.92
N LYS A 465 31.70 9.84 2.70
CA LYS A 465 32.59 10.12 1.58
C LYS A 465 32.22 9.27 0.38
N ASP A 466 32.01 9.92 -0.75
CA ASP A 466 31.63 9.27 -2.00
C ASP A 466 32.10 10.12 -3.18
N ASN A 467 32.61 9.49 -4.24
CA ASN A 467 33.24 10.19 -5.37
C ASN A 467 34.25 11.27 -4.94
N ASP A 468 35.08 10.95 -3.94
CA ASP A 468 36.11 11.80 -3.33
C ASP A 468 35.59 13.08 -2.66
N THR A 469 34.28 13.21 -2.44
CA THR A 469 33.67 14.35 -1.74
C THR A 469 32.98 13.91 -0.45
N TRP A 470 33.05 14.77 0.56
CA TRP A 470 32.30 14.59 1.79
C TRP A 470 30.91 15.22 1.66
N GLU A 471 29.88 14.41 1.88
CA GLU A 471 28.50 14.85 1.83
C GLU A 471 27.80 14.55 3.15
N LYS A 472 27.01 15.53 3.62
CA LYS A 472 26.11 15.34 4.75
C LYS A 472 24.88 14.57 4.28
N GLU A 473 24.58 13.45 4.93
CA GLU A 473 23.37 12.68 4.60
C GLU A 473 22.11 13.49 4.91
N ASN A 474 21.14 13.37 4.01
CA ASN A 474 19.81 13.94 4.20
C ASN A 474 18.98 13.10 5.19
N GLN A 475 17.73 13.50 5.45
CA GLN A 475 16.85 12.78 6.38
C GLN A 475 16.58 11.31 5.96
N GLU A 476 16.67 11.01 4.66
CA GLU A 476 16.46 9.67 4.12
C GLU A 476 17.70 8.78 4.24
N LYS A 477 18.89 9.36 4.42
CA LYS A 477 20.18 8.68 4.56
C LYS A 477 20.37 7.57 3.53
N LYS A 478 20.22 7.93 2.24
CA LYS A 478 20.19 6.97 1.12
C LYS A 478 21.48 6.18 1.04
N LYS A 479 22.65 6.83 1.19
CA LYS A 479 23.95 6.16 1.08
C LYS A 479 24.16 5.18 2.22
N LEU A 480 23.77 5.56 3.45
CA LEU A 480 23.86 4.65 4.59
C LEU A 480 22.89 3.47 4.46
N LYS A 481 21.65 3.70 4.00
CA LYS A 481 20.68 2.61 3.73
C LYS A 481 21.19 1.68 2.63
N TRP A 482 21.76 2.23 1.57
CA TRP A 482 22.38 1.47 0.50
C TRP A 482 23.52 0.60 1.04
N ALA A 483 24.44 1.15 1.83
CA ALA A 483 25.53 0.40 2.44
C ALA A 483 25.03 -0.78 3.30
N ILE A 484 24.03 -0.56 4.15
CA ILE A 484 23.40 -1.62 4.97
C ILE A 484 22.82 -2.73 4.08
N ASN A 485 22.07 -2.34 3.05
CA ASN A 485 21.44 -3.30 2.14
C ASN A 485 22.50 -4.08 1.34
N SER A 486 23.58 -3.43 0.91
CA SER A 486 24.69 -4.09 0.22
C SER A 486 25.35 -5.15 1.11
N ILE A 487 25.59 -4.86 2.39
CA ILE A 487 26.14 -5.84 3.33
C ILE A 487 25.15 -7.00 3.55
N ALA A 488 23.85 -6.70 3.67
CA ALA A 488 22.82 -7.75 3.77
C ALA A 488 22.78 -8.66 2.53
N GLN A 489 22.98 -8.10 1.33
CA GLN A 489 23.10 -8.88 0.10
C GLN A 489 24.39 -9.72 0.07
N LEU A 490 25.52 -9.18 0.51
CA LEU A 490 26.76 -9.96 0.65
C LEU A 490 26.56 -11.15 1.61
N ASN A 491 25.81 -10.96 2.70
CA ASN A 491 25.47 -12.02 3.64
C ASN A 491 24.55 -13.08 3.02
N LEU A 492 23.55 -12.68 2.22
CA LEU A 492 22.70 -13.59 1.46
C LEU A 492 23.51 -14.44 0.46
N ASN A 493 24.50 -13.84 -0.20
CA ASN A 493 25.35 -14.55 -1.16
C ASN A 493 26.17 -15.68 -0.51
N GLN A 494 26.36 -15.68 0.81
CA GLN A 494 27.04 -16.76 1.54
C GLN A 494 26.22 -18.04 1.64
N VAL A 495 24.89 -17.97 1.43
CA VAL A 495 23.99 -19.14 1.52
C VAL A 495 24.45 -20.26 0.58
N GLN A 496 24.86 -19.91 -0.64
CA GLN A 496 25.30 -20.91 -1.62
C GLN A 496 26.58 -21.63 -1.17
N GLN A 497 27.56 -20.90 -0.64
CA GLN A 497 28.81 -21.49 -0.14
C GLN A 497 28.55 -22.34 1.11
N TRP A 498 27.69 -21.87 2.00
CA TRP A 498 27.29 -22.63 3.18
C TRP A 498 26.58 -23.94 2.80
N GLN A 499 25.70 -23.94 1.79
CA GLN A 499 25.04 -25.16 1.29
C GLN A 499 26.03 -26.17 0.70
N GLN A 500 27.17 -25.72 0.15
CA GLN A 500 28.24 -26.59 -0.34
C GLN A 500 29.04 -27.22 0.82
N GLU A 501 29.21 -26.50 1.93
CA GLU A 501 29.87 -27.01 3.14
C GLU A 501 29.01 -28.03 3.91
N TYR A 502 27.68 -27.92 3.81
CA TYR A 502 26.70 -28.78 4.49
C TYR A 502 25.70 -29.42 3.51
N PRO A 503 26.14 -30.31 2.61
CA PRO A 503 25.30 -30.86 1.54
C PRO A 503 24.08 -31.65 2.05
N GLU A 504 24.09 -32.14 3.29
CA GLU A 504 22.96 -32.81 3.93
C GLU A 504 21.72 -31.91 4.08
N CYS A 505 21.89 -30.59 3.98
CA CYS A 505 20.77 -29.64 4.02
C CYS A 505 19.97 -29.61 2.70
N ALA A 506 20.49 -30.17 1.61
CA ALA A 506 19.83 -30.18 0.30
C ALA A 506 18.61 -31.12 0.25
N GLU A 507 18.60 -32.15 1.11
CA GLU A 507 17.49 -33.09 1.18
C GLU A 507 16.32 -32.50 1.98
N ASN A 508 15.20 -32.26 1.29
CA ASN A 508 13.99 -31.75 1.89
C ASN A 508 13.44 -32.68 2.99
N ASN A 509 12.85 -32.08 4.03
CA ASN A 509 12.21 -32.78 5.16
C ASN A 509 13.17 -33.58 6.06
N THR A 510 14.47 -33.30 6.00
CA THR A 510 15.45 -33.81 6.97
C THR A 510 15.60 -32.84 8.16
N LYS A 511 16.12 -33.33 9.29
CA LYS A 511 16.47 -32.49 10.45
C LYS A 511 17.51 -31.42 10.07
N ALA A 512 18.45 -31.78 9.18
CA ALA A 512 19.48 -30.87 8.69
C ALA A 512 18.88 -29.75 7.84
N ASN A 513 17.97 -30.06 6.92
CA ASN A 513 17.26 -29.05 6.12
C ASN A 513 16.36 -28.14 6.97
N THR A 514 15.71 -28.69 8.00
CA THR A 514 14.90 -27.88 8.93
C THR A 514 15.79 -26.89 9.69
N LYS A 515 16.92 -27.35 10.23
CA LYS A 515 17.90 -26.50 10.90
C LYS A 515 18.50 -25.44 9.96
N PHE A 516 18.73 -25.79 8.70
CA PHE A 516 19.14 -24.83 7.67
C PHE A 516 18.07 -23.76 7.44
N ASN A 517 16.81 -24.15 7.21
CA ASN A 517 15.73 -23.19 6.97
C ASN A 517 15.51 -22.25 8.16
N GLU A 518 15.60 -22.77 9.39
CA GLU A 518 15.54 -21.95 10.61
C GLU A 518 16.69 -20.93 10.67
N MET A 519 17.92 -21.38 10.43
CA MET A 519 19.10 -20.50 10.44
C MET A 519 19.05 -19.46 9.33
N ALA A 520 18.67 -19.86 8.10
CA ALA A 520 18.53 -18.97 6.96
C ALA A 520 17.41 -17.95 7.18
N MET A 521 16.27 -18.36 7.74
CA MET A 521 15.17 -17.45 8.07
C MET A 521 15.61 -16.36 9.07
N VAL A 522 16.42 -16.72 10.07
CA VAL A 522 16.95 -15.74 11.03
C VAL A 522 18.05 -14.87 10.42
N ALA A 523 18.93 -15.46 9.60
CA ALA A 523 20.09 -14.78 9.02
C ALA A 523 19.75 -13.84 7.86
N LEU A 524 18.63 -14.05 7.19
CA LEU A 524 18.18 -13.24 6.04
C LEU A 524 17.18 -12.15 6.42
N GLY A 525 16.65 -12.19 7.65
CA GLY A 525 15.78 -11.16 8.19
C GLY A 525 14.29 -11.41 7.96
N GLY A 526 13.50 -10.36 8.20
CA GLY A 526 12.05 -10.43 8.26
C GLY A 526 11.40 -10.28 6.89
N PHE A 527 10.18 -10.80 6.74
CA PHE A 527 9.44 -10.71 5.49
C PHE A 527 8.58 -9.44 5.46
N GLY A 528 8.75 -8.64 4.41
CA GLY A 528 7.90 -7.51 4.06
C GLY A 528 8.42 -6.15 4.53
N ASP A 529 7.99 -5.11 3.80
CA ASP A 529 8.50 -3.73 3.88
C ASP A 529 8.56 -3.16 5.30
N GLU A 530 7.57 -3.47 6.15
CA GLU A 530 7.49 -2.95 7.51
C GLU A 530 8.58 -3.53 8.42
N GLN A 531 8.83 -4.85 8.35
CA GLN A 531 9.89 -5.48 9.15
C GLN A 531 11.27 -5.11 8.64
N GLU A 532 11.46 -5.09 7.31
CA GLU A 532 12.71 -4.66 6.70
C GLU A 532 13.09 -3.22 7.09
N SER A 533 12.12 -2.29 7.07
CA SER A 533 12.39 -0.91 7.50
C SER A 533 12.79 -0.84 8.97
N LYS A 534 12.09 -1.56 9.85
CA LYS A 534 12.41 -1.62 11.28
C LYS A 534 13.81 -2.20 11.54
N PHE A 535 14.19 -3.25 10.82
CA PHE A 535 15.52 -3.85 10.96
C PHE A 535 16.61 -2.91 10.47
N ARG A 536 16.42 -2.29 9.31
CA ARG A 536 17.36 -1.31 8.75
C ARG A 536 17.55 -0.11 9.67
N GLU A 537 16.48 0.42 10.27
CA GLU A 537 16.57 1.52 11.25
C GLU A 537 17.34 1.12 12.52
N LYS A 538 17.16 -0.11 13.00
CA LYS A 538 17.94 -0.62 14.15
C LYS A 538 19.41 -0.78 13.82
N ILE A 539 19.73 -1.39 12.67
CA ILE A 539 21.11 -1.56 12.18
C ILE A 539 21.78 -0.20 12.07
N MET A 540 21.09 0.78 11.46
CA MET A 540 21.59 2.14 11.34
C MET A 540 21.94 2.75 12.70
N LYS A 541 21.04 2.68 13.68
CA LYS A 541 21.29 3.19 15.02
C LYS A 541 22.47 2.51 15.72
N ASN A 542 22.64 1.21 15.51
CA ASN A 542 23.78 0.46 16.06
C ASN A 542 25.10 0.95 15.44
N VAL A 543 25.15 1.12 14.11
CA VAL A 543 26.34 1.61 13.41
C VAL A 543 26.68 3.04 13.84
N LEU A 544 25.70 3.95 13.88
CA LEU A 544 25.94 5.36 14.21
C LEU A 544 26.54 5.59 15.59
N LYS A 545 26.21 4.74 16.57
CA LYS A 545 26.78 4.80 17.92
C LYS A 545 28.28 4.48 17.95
N GLU A 546 28.78 3.73 16.98
CA GLU A 546 30.18 3.26 16.95
C GLU A 546 31.08 4.14 16.08
N ILE A 547 30.52 5.02 15.26
CA ILE A 547 31.27 5.91 14.34
C ILE A 547 31.23 7.38 14.74
N VAL A 548 30.98 7.65 16.02
CA VAL A 548 30.91 9.03 16.53
C VAL A 548 32.28 9.67 16.53
N VAL A 549 32.38 10.87 15.96
CA VAL A 549 33.59 11.69 16.00
C VAL A 549 33.75 12.23 17.42
N SER A 550 34.90 11.96 18.04
CA SER A 550 35.24 12.56 19.33
C SER A 550 35.45 14.06 19.15
N LYS A 551 34.84 14.86 20.02
CA LYS A 551 34.97 16.33 20.01
C LYS A 551 36.19 16.83 20.78
N ASP A 552 36.93 15.91 21.40
CA ASP A 552 38.13 16.18 22.19
C ASP A 552 39.42 16.03 21.37
N MET A 553 39.32 15.91 20.04
CA MET A 553 40.46 15.78 19.11
C MET A 553 40.87 17.12 18.50
#